data_AF-A0A915NXU6-F1
#
_entry.id   AF-A0A915NXU6-F1
#
_cell.length_a   1.000
_cell.length_b   1.000
_cell.length_c   1.000
_cell.angle_alpha   90.00
_cell.angle_beta   90.00
_cell.angle_gamma   90.00
#
_symmetry.space_group_name_H-M   'P 1'
#
loop_
_entity.id
_entity.type
_entity.pdbx_description
1 polymer ?
#
loop_
_entity_poly.entity_id
_entity_poly.type
_entity_poly.pdbx_seq_one_letter_code
_entity_poly.pdbx_strand_id
1 'polypeptide(L)'
;MPEMISPLIELSLCNNSHIRLLITPIFFDILYTEYFIQNTKTLITPSEVVLRKTFFQKQTQQQNLNKSLFFEEFVKRLDIALDEAKDDFLFGEFKKTLNEIFDEKIITLESEEINAVNVVDSLASITRYFVKNINKLFDLYSSYLSVLNIQSQTQIETGLFCTVQLIEFYLEMGQNSLYLIYLFVFDFSFFSLNKNKYKLYDLNISAGNWVEAAITLQRHSSLLNWTNERPSKYLYGARKQNLVFTTQMALKEYICVEMAKLFEKGQHWELAIETNRELINVYETIFFDYIKLSELLKKNASLYEKIIKELRLECNYFLIAFYGKKCPSYLANKKFIFRGQPLESWATFKQRFLASFSDFKFIESMEITSEELQKSEDKLVQVG
;
A
#
# COMPACT_ATOMS: atom_id res chain seq x y z
N MET A 1 11.27 23.84 -3.43
CA MET A 1 10.33 22.95 -4.13
C MET A 1 9.52 22.11 -3.14
N PRO A 2 10.10 21.28 -2.23
CA PRO A 2 9.28 20.36 -1.41
C PRO A 2 8.43 21.05 -0.33
N GLU A 3 8.97 22.06 0.33
CA GLU A 3 8.29 22.76 1.43
C GLU A 3 7.07 23.59 0.98
N MET A 4 7.05 24.01 -0.29
CA MET A 4 5.94 24.79 -0.85
C MET A 4 4.74 23.93 -1.24
N ILE A 5 4.90 22.61 -1.37
CA ILE A 5 3.83 21.73 -1.86
C ILE A 5 2.75 21.51 -0.79
N SER A 6 3.12 21.39 0.50
CA SER A 6 2.15 21.25 1.60
C SER A 6 1.14 22.40 1.63
N PRO A 7 1.57 23.68 1.73
CA PRO A 7 0.63 24.78 1.84
C PRO A 7 -0.24 24.92 0.59
N LEU A 8 0.29 24.61 -0.59
CA LEU A 8 -0.49 24.64 -1.83
C LEU A 8 -1.58 23.56 -1.83
N ILE A 9 -1.28 22.35 -1.33
CA ILE A 9 -2.29 21.29 -1.22
C ILE A 9 -3.34 21.65 -0.18
N GLU A 10 -2.95 22.15 1.00
CA GLU A 10 -3.88 22.62 2.02
C GLU A 10 -4.81 23.72 1.47
N LEU A 11 -4.26 24.68 0.72
CA LEU A 11 -5.04 25.74 0.06
C LEU A 11 -5.97 25.20 -1.03
N SER A 12 -5.56 24.16 -1.76
CA SER A 12 -6.39 23.50 -2.77
C SER A 12 -7.56 22.72 -2.16
N LEU A 13 -7.43 22.30 -0.90
CA LEU A 13 -8.47 21.59 -0.14
C LEU A 13 -9.35 22.55 0.70
N CYS A 14 -9.27 23.86 0.48
CA CYS A 14 -10.10 24.86 1.17
C CYS A 14 -11.51 24.96 0.59
N ASN A 15 -12.50 25.34 1.41
CA ASN A 15 -13.89 25.58 0.98
C ASN A 15 -14.06 26.67 -0.10
N ASN A 16 -13.05 27.50 -0.35
CA ASN A 16 -13.12 28.58 -1.32
C ASN A 16 -12.73 28.09 -2.74
N SER A 17 -13.71 28.03 -3.65
CA SER A 17 -13.51 27.62 -5.04
C SER A 17 -12.55 28.53 -5.81
N HIS A 18 -12.56 29.84 -5.54
CA HIS A 18 -11.66 30.78 -6.23
C HIS A 18 -10.20 30.54 -5.90
N ILE A 19 -9.89 30.24 -4.63
CA ILE A 19 -8.52 29.92 -4.22
C ILE A 19 -8.06 28.63 -4.92
N ARG A 20 -8.93 27.62 -4.97
CA ARG A 20 -8.65 26.35 -5.64
C ARG A 20 -8.35 26.52 -7.13
N LEU A 21 -9.13 27.35 -7.82
CA LEU A 21 -8.91 27.67 -9.24
C LEU A 21 -7.61 28.42 -9.50
N LEU A 22 -7.14 29.23 -8.54
CA LEU A 22 -5.85 29.95 -8.65
C LEU A 22 -4.64 29.06 -8.35
N ILE A 23 -4.77 28.12 -7.41
CA ILE A 23 -3.65 27.28 -6.96
C ILE A 23 -3.42 26.08 -7.88
N THR A 24 -4.49 25.44 -8.37
CA THR A 24 -4.38 24.22 -9.18
C THR A 24 -3.50 24.38 -10.44
N PRO A 25 -3.55 25.50 -11.18
CA PRO A 25 -2.65 25.74 -12.32
C PRO A 25 -1.17 25.76 -11.95
N ILE A 26 -0.83 26.19 -10.72
CA ILE A 26 0.55 26.28 -10.23
C ILE A 26 1.20 24.89 -10.18
N PHE A 27 0.43 23.84 -9.86
CA PHE A 27 0.96 22.47 -9.87
C PHE A 27 1.41 22.04 -11.25
N PHE A 28 0.69 22.43 -12.30
CA PHE A 28 1.12 22.18 -13.67
C PHE A 28 2.38 22.97 -14.00
N ASP A 29 2.49 24.24 -13.58
CA ASP A 29 3.69 25.04 -13.86
C ASP A 29 4.92 24.48 -13.14
N ILE A 30 4.74 23.91 -11.95
CA ILE A 30 5.78 23.18 -11.23
C ILE A 30 6.19 21.89 -11.97
N LEU A 31 5.22 21.13 -12.47
CA LEU A 31 5.48 19.93 -13.27
C LEU A 31 6.22 20.27 -14.57
N TYR A 32 5.77 21.33 -15.26
CA TYR A 32 6.38 21.88 -16.47
C TYR A 32 7.83 22.30 -16.20
N THR A 33 8.06 23.13 -15.19
CA THR A 33 9.41 23.60 -14.85
C THR A 33 10.34 22.46 -14.48
N GLU A 34 9.88 21.45 -13.73
CA GLU A 34 10.69 20.28 -13.41
C GLU A 34 11.09 19.49 -14.68
N TYR A 35 10.15 19.27 -15.59
CA TYR A 35 10.42 18.57 -16.85
C TYR A 35 11.50 19.28 -17.68
N PHE A 36 11.41 20.60 -17.82
CA PHE A 36 12.44 21.38 -18.53
C PHE A 36 13.80 21.36 -17.81
N ILE A 37 13.83 21.40 -16.47
CA ILE A 37 15.08 21.29 -15.71
C ILE A 37 15.73 19.91 -15.90
N GLN A 38 14.95 18.83 -15.95
CA GLN A 38 15.48 17.49 -16.16
C GLN A 38 16.05 17.31 -17.58
N ASN A 39 15.37 17.85 -18.59
CA ASN A 39 15.81 17.79 -19.99
C ASN A 39 16.96 18.76 -20.32
N THR A 40 17.18 19.80 -19.50
CA THR A 40 18.33 20.71 -19.65
C THR A 40 19.58 20.19 -18.92
N LYS A 41 19.43 19.44 -17.82
CA LYS A 41 20.54 18.81 -17.08
C LYS A 41 21.27 17.71 -17.87
N THR A 42 20.69 17.15 -18.93
CA THR A 42 21.39 16.20 -19.81
C THR A 42 22.50 16.86 -20.66
N LEU A 43 22.66 18.18 -20.61
CA LEU A 43 23.74 18.92 -21.29
C LEU A 43 24.92 19.32 -20.39
N ILE A 44 24.88 19.05 -19.07
CA ILE A 44 25.96 19.41 -18.15
C ILE A 44 26.20 18.24 -17.18
N THR A 45 27.27 17.47 -17.42
CA THR A 45 27.80 16.53 -16.41
C THR A 45 28.28 17.30 -15.18
N PRO A 46 27.98 16.78 -13.99
CA PRO A 46 29.09 16.41 -13.11
C PRO A 46 28.93 15.02 -12.48
N SER A 47 30.11 14.46 -12.25
CA SER A 47 30.50 13.25 -11.52
C SER A 47 29.75 12.95 -10.21
N GLU A 48 29.63 11.64 -9.95
CA GLU A 48 29.44 10.96 -8.65
C GLU A 48 28.17 11.26 -7.82
N VAL A 49 27.28 10.25 -7.70
CA VAL A 49 26.96 9.54 -6.44
C VAL A 49 26.19 8.27 -6.83
N VAL A 50 26.88 7.14 -6.91
CA VAL A 50 26.25 5.81 -6.95
C VAL A 50 26.11 5.34 -5.49
N LEU A 51 24.94 5.56 -4.90
CA LEU A 51 24.54 4.86 -3.68
C LEU A 51 23.35 3.95 -3.99
N ARG A 52 23.71 2.67 -4.13
CA ARG A 52 22.93 1.42 -4.07
C ARG A 52 21.40 1.57 -3.96
N LYS A 53 20.71 1.47 -5.10
CA LYS A 53 19.29 1.10 -5.24
C LYS A 53 19.17 -0.36 -5.74
N THR A 54 19.71 -1.33 -5.02
CA THR A 54 19.77 -2.73 -5.49
C THR A 54 18.64 -3.63 -5.00
N PHE A 55 17.54 -3.11 -4.43
CA PHE A 55 16.44 -3.96 -3.97
C PHE A 55 15.08 -3.69 -4.65
N PHE A 56 14.84 -2.50 -5.22
CA PHE A 56 13.56 -2.13 -5.84
C PHE A 56 13.51 -2.29 -7.37
N GLN A 57 14.49 -2.98 -7.98
CA GLN A 57 14.49 -3.20 -9.43
C GLN A 57 13.82 -4.52 -9.79
N LYS A 58 12.48 -4.53 -9.83
CA LYS A 58 11.76 -5.28 -10.87
C LYS A 58 11.46 -4.29 -11.99
N GLN A 59 12.16 -4.48 -13.10
CA GLN A 59 12.16 -3.62 -14.27
C GLN A 59 10.89 -3.83 -15.11
N THR A 60 10.14 -2.76 -15.33
CA THR A 60 9.26 -2.58 -16.49
C THR A 60 9.64 -1.25 -17.17
N GLN A 61 9.48 -1.19 -18.48
CA GLN A 61 10.06 -0.21 -19.43
C GLN A 61 9.62 1.28 -19.27
N GLN A 62 9.15 1.73 -18.11
CA GLN A 62 8.74 3.13 -17.83
C GLN A 62 9.87 3.99 -17.22
N GLN A 63 11.11 3.79 -17.66
CA GLN A 63 12.29 4.26 -16.92
C GLN A 63 12.65 5.77 -17.01
N ASN A 64 11.89 6.60 -17.72
CA ASN A 64 12.19 8.05 -17.81
C ASN A 64 11.23 8.96 -17.01
N LEU A 65 10.19 8.41 -16.39
CA LEU A 65 9.16 9.17 -15.65
C LEU A 65 9.20 8.99 -14.13
N ASN A 66 9.90 7.95 -13.65
CA ASN A 66 10.00 7.55 -12.24
C ASN A 66 10.98 8.40 -11.39
N LYS A 67 11.18 9.69 -11.72
CA LYS A 67 12.10 10.58 -10.97
C LYS A 67 11.61 12.04 -10.85
N SER A 68 10.32 12.33 -11.04
CA SER A 68 9.80 13.66 -10.67
C SER A 68 9.79 13.79 -9.15
N LEU A 69 10.67 14.63 -8.62
CA LEU A 69 10.73 15.02 -7.21
C LEU A 69 9.44 15.73 -6.80
N PHE A 70 8.85 16.51 -7.71
CA PHE A 70 7.54 17.13 -7.47
C PHE A 70 6.47 16.05 -7.26
N PHE A 71 6.38 15.07 -8.16
CA PHE A 71 5.34 14.05 -8.06
C PHE A 71 5.47 13.21 -6.79
N GLU A 72 6.69 12.84 -6.43
CA GLU A 72 6.96 12.11 -5.19
C GLU A 72 6.53 12.91 -3.96
N GLU A 73 6.89 14.19 -3.89
CA GLU A 73 6.50 15.03 -2.75
C GLU A 73 5.00 15.34 -2.76
N PHE A 74 4.40 15.57 -3.92
CA PHE A 74 2.97 15.82 -4.09
C PHE A 74 2.14 14.67 -3.54
N VAL A 75 2.46 13.42 -3.90
CA VAL A 75 1.75 12.25 -3.39
C VAL A 75 1.90 12.12 -1.87
N LYS A 76 3.10 12.35 -1.30
CA LYS A 76 3.31 12.29 0.16
C LYS A 76 2.49 13.34 0.91
N ARG A 77 2.49 14.58 0.43
CA ARG A 77 1.74 15.67 1.06
C ARG A 77 0.24 15.51 0.87
N LEU A 78 -0.18 15.00 -0.29
CA LEU A 78 -1.58 14.70 -0.53
C LEU A 78 -2.07 13.58 0.40
N ASP A 79 -1.32 12.49 0.60
CA ASP A 79 -1.67 11.42 1.55
C ASP A 79 -1.89 11.95 2.97
N ILE A 80 -1.00 12.84 3.44
CA ILE A 80 -1.15 13.50 4.76
C ILE A 80 -2.41 14.36 4.81
N ALA A 81 -2.60 15.20 3.79
CA ALA A 81 -3.75 16.11 3.74
C ALA A 81 -5.09 15.34 3.63
N LEU A 82 -5.07 14.20 2.94
CA LEU A 82 -6.19 13.26 2.85
C LEU A 82 -6.50 12.61 4.21
N ASP A 83 -5.48 12.21 4.97
CA ASP A 83 -5.61 11.67 6.34
C ASP A 83 -6.12 12.73 7.35
N GLU A 84 -5.84 14.02 7.14
CA GLU A 84 -6.26 15.11 8.03
C GLU A 84 -7.63 15.71 7.69
N ALA A 85 -8.05 15.63 6.44
CA ALA A 85 -9.27 16.28 6.00
C ALA A 85 -10.53 15.54 6.49
N LYS A 86 -11.53 16.35 6.84
CA LYS A 86 -12.74 15.89 7.53
C LYS A 86 -13.89 15.53 6.58
N ASP A 87 -13.86 16.03 5.34
CA ASP A 87 -14.99 15.98 4.40
C ASP A 87 -14.58 15.48 3.01
N ASP A 88 -15.17 14.35 2.60
CA ASP A 88 -15.01 13.76 1.27
C ASP A 88 -15.44 14.69 0.12
N PHE A 89 -16.36 15.62 0.41
CA PHE A 89 -16.86 16.59 -0.56
C PHE A 89 -15.72 17.47 -1.12
N LEU A 90 -14.80 17.91 -0.26
CA LEU A 90 -13.71 18.79 -0.68
C LEU A 90 -12.70 18.08 -1.57
N PHE A 91 -12.50 16.78 -1.35
CA PHE A 91 -11.68 15.94 -2.24
C PHE A 91 -12.33 15.81 -3.62
N GLY A 92 -13.64 15.57 -3.67
CA GLY A 92 -14.39 15.49 -4.92
C GLY A 92 -14.28 16.79 -5.75
N GLU A 93 -14.48 17.94 -5.10
CA GLU A 93 -14.34 19.25 -5.74
C GLU A 93 -12.90 19.49 -6.23
N PHE A 94 -11.87 19.12 -5.45
CA PHE A 94 -10.49 19.29 -5.88
C PHE A 94 -10.11 18.36 -7.03
N LYS A 95 -10.53 17.10 -6.97
CA LYS A 95 -10.38 16.13 -8.06
C LYS A 95 -11.01 16.65 -9.35
N LYS A 96 -12.21 17.24 -9.28
CA LYS A 96 -12.89 17.85 -10.43
C LYS A 96 -12.10 19.02 -11.00
N THR A 97 -11.74 20.00 -10.17
CA THR A 97 -10.97 21.18 -10.59
C THR A 97 -9.61 20.80 -11.19
N LEU A 98 -8.92 19.80 -10.61
CA LEU A 98 -7.65 19.32 -11.12
C LEU A 98 -7.79 18.72 -12.52
N ASN A 99 -8.80 17.88 -12.74
CA ASN A 99 -9.04 17.29 -14.05
C ASN A 99 -9.38 18.36 -15.10
N GLU A 100 -10.31 19.27 -14.80
CA GLU A 100 -10.72 20.34 -15.72
C GLU A 100 -9.52 21.21 -16.17
N ILE A 101 -8.70 21.68 -15.21
CA ILE A 101 -7.56 22.56 -15.51
C ILE A 101 -6.45 21.82 -16.25
N PHE A 102 -6.14 20.59 -15.85
CA PHE A 102 -5.08 19.83 -16.51
C PHE A 102 -5.49 19.39 -17.92
N ASP A 103 -6.75 19.04 -18.13
CA ASP A 103 -7.28 18.72 -19.46
C ASP A 103 -7.26 19.96 -20.38
N GLU A 104 -7.67 21.13 -19.88
CA GLU A 104 -7.54 22.40 -20.61
C GLU A 104 -6.08 22.69 -20.99
N LYS A 105 -5.15 22.53 -20.04
CA LYS A 105 -3.72 22.76 -20.30
C LYS A 105 -3.12 21.74 -21.28
N ILE A 106 -3.56 20.48 -21.25
CA ILE A 106 -3.15 19.46 -22.24
C ILE A 106 -3.64 19.86 -23.63
N ILE A 107 -4.90 20.28 -23.76
CA ILE A 107 -5.46 20.73 -25.05
C ILE A 107 -4.68 21.94 -25.58
N THR A 108 -4.34 22.91 -24.72
CA THR A 108 -3.53 24.07 -25.16
C THR A 108 -2.15 23.65 -25.65
N LEU A 109 -1.47 22.74 -24.92
CA LEU A 109 -0.16 22.22 -25.33
C LEU A 109 -0.22 21.54 -26.70
N GLU A 110 -1.26 20.75 -26.95
CA GLU A 110 -1.45 20.02 -28.21
C GLU A 110 -1.86 20.93 -29.36
N SER A 111 -2.44 22.11 -29.07
CA SER A 111 -2.86 23.08 -30.09
C SER A 111 -1.76 24.05 -30.54
N GLU A 112 -0.70 24.27 -29.73
CA GLU A 112 0.41 25.19 -30.00
C GLU A 112 1.48 24.62 -30.97
N GLU A 113 1.13 23.60 -31.75
CA GLU A 113 1.98 23.03 -32.80
C GLU A 113 2.60 24.13 -33.69
N ILE A 114 3.94 24.20 -33.73
CA ILE A 114 4.72 24.43 -34.96
C ILE A 114 6.22 24.07 -34.82
N ASN A 115 6.87 24.02 -33.65
CA ASN A 115 8.35 23.85 -33.63
C ASN A 115 8.98 22.82 -32.65
N ALA A 116 8.24 21.97 -31.94
CA ALA A 116 8.84 21.00 -31.00
C ALA A 116 8.01 19.72 -30.74
N VAL A 117 7.53 19.04 -31.79
CA VAL A 117 6.63 17.87 -31.75
C VAL A 117 7.00 16.85 -30.66
N ASN A 118 8.28 16.44 -30.56
CA ASN A 118 8.70 15.42 -29.60
C ASN A 118 8.68 15.86 -28.11
N VAL A 119 8.83 17.16 -27.83
CA VAL A 119 8.91 17.69 -26.45
C VAL A 119 7.50 17.88 -25.87
N VAL A 120 6.57 18.35 -26.71
CA VAL A 120 5.17 18.59 -26.37
C VAL A 120 4.44 17.26 -26.13
N ASP A 121 4.60 16.27 -27.03
CA ASP A 121 4.00 14.94 -26.88
C ASP A 121 4.46 14.25 -25.59
N SER A 122 5.75 14.38 -25.29
CA SER A 122 6.33 13.87 -24.06
C SER A 122 5.69 14.56 -22.85
N LEU A 123 5.68 15.89 -22.78
CA LEU A 123 5.07 16.61 -21.65
C LEU A 123 3.57 16.29 -21.47
N ALA A 124 2.79 16.24 -22.55
CA ALA A 124 1.37 15.87 -22.50
C ALA A 124 1.19 14.44 -21.94
N SER A 125 2.05 13.50 -22.34
CA SER A 125 2.02 12.12 -21.80
C SER A 125 2.33 12.07 -20.30
N ILE A 126 3.26 12.91 -19.82
CA ILE A 126 3.63 13.03 -18.40
C ILE A 126 2.46 13.60 -17.60
N THR A 127 1.85 14.66 -18.09
CA THR A 127 0.69 15.31 -17.46
C THR A 127 -0.49 14.35 -17.36
N ARG A 128 -0.80 13.60 -18.43
CA ARG A 128 -1.83 12.55 -18.41
C ARG A 128 -1.51 11.44 -17.39
N TYR A 129 -0.25 11.02 -17.31
CA TYR A 129 0.19 10.02 -16.35
C TYR A 129 0.03 10.51 -14.91
N PHE A 130 0.41 11.75 -14.62
CA PHE A 130 0.21 12.40 -13.32
C PHE A 130 -1.27 12.40 -12.93
N VAL A 131 -2.14 12.96 -13.79
CA VAL A 131 -3.58 13.07 -13.54
C VAL A 131 -4.21 11.70 -13.32
N LYS A 132 -3.86 10.71 -14.15
CA LYS A 132 -4.35 9.33 -14.01
C LYS A 132 -4.02 8.72 -12.65
N ASN A 133 -2.79 8.89 -12.18
CA ASN A 133 -2.35 8.33 -10.90
C ASN A 133 -2.94 9.06 -9.70
N ILE A 134 -3.08 10.39 -9.76
CA ILE A 134 -3.75 11.16 -8.72
C ILE A 134 -5.24 10.78 -8.64
N ASN A 135 -5.92 10.60 -9.77
CA ASN A 135 -7.29 10.09 -9.80
C ASN A 135 -7.40 8.69 -9.19
N LYS A 136 -6.49 7.77 -9.54
CA LYS A 136 -6.42 6.43 -8.93
C LYS A 136 -6.21 6.50 -7.42
N LEU A 137 -5.35 7.40 -6.94
CA LEU A 137 -5.12 7.62 -5.51
C LEU A 137 -6.39 8.10 -4.80
N PHE A 138 -7.08 9.11 -5.35
CA PHE A 138 -8.36 9.56 -4.81
C PHE A 138 -9.39 8.43 -4.72
N ASP A 139 -9.52 7.61 -5.77
CA ASP A 139 -10.49 6.51 -5.79
C ASP A 139 -10.17 5.44 -4.73
N LEU A 140 -8.89 5.09 -4.58
CA LEU A 140 -8.44 4.15 -3.55
C LEU A 140 -8.62 4.71 -2.14
N TYR A 141 -8.32 5.99 -1.95
CA TYR A 141 -8.42 6.64 -0.65
C TYR A 141 -9.87 6.84 -0.19
N SER A 142 -10.77 7.26 -1.09
CA SER A 142 -12.21 7.30 -0.79
C SER A 142 -12.75 5.93 -0.43
N SER A 143 -12.28 4.88 -1.10
CA SER A 143 -12.64 3.50 -0.77
C SER A 143 -12.14 3.11 0.63
N TYR A 144 -10.91 3.47 0.96
CA TYR A 144 -10.31 3.25 2.29
C TYR A 144 -11.04 4.01 3.42
N LEU A 145 -11.35 5.29 3.23
CA LEU A 145 -12.10 6.09 4.21
C LEU A 145 -13.51 5.57 4.44
N SER A 146 -14.20 5.13 3.39
CA SER A 146 -15.56 4.59 3.50
C SER A 146 -15.65 3.41 4.46
N VAL A 147 -14.55 2.65 4.59
CA VAL A 147 -14.47 1.48 5.48
C VAL A 147 -14.03 1.86 6.89
N LEU A 148 -13.16 2.88 7.05
CA LEU A 148 -12.67 3.29 8.37
C LEU A 148 -13.73 3.95 9.26
N ASN A 149 -14.74 4.59 8.67
CA ASN A 149 -15.78 5.31 9.41
C ASN A 149 -16.80 4.40 10.10
N ILE A 150 -16.80 3.08 9.85
CA ILE A 150 -17.85 2.16 10.32
C ILE A 150 -17.21 1.05 11.17
N GLN A 151 -17.47 1.10 12.49
CA GLN A 151 -16.87 0.20 13.48
C GLN A 151 -17.62 -1.14 13.57
N SER A 152 -17.50 -2.00 12.56
CA SER A 152 -18.04 -3.37 12.62
C SER A 152 -16.99 -4.42 12.27
N GLN A 153 -17.00 -5.55 12.99
CA GLN A 153 -16.08 -6.69 12.78
C GLN A 153 -16.21 -7.27 11.35
N THR A 154 -17.37 -7.09 10.72
CA THR A 154 -17.71 -7.46 9.34
C THR A 154 -17.03 -6.59 8.27
N GLN A 155 -16.50 -5.41 8.62
CA GLN A 155 -15.83 -4.52 7.65
C GLN A 155 -14.31 -4.50 7.78
N ILE A 156 -13.74 -5.29 8.70
CA ILE A 156 -12.28 -5.47 8.78
C ILE A 156 -11.75 -6.10 7.49
N GLU A 157 -12.52 -6.99 6.85
CA GLU A 157 -12.15 -7.64 5.58
C GLU A 157 -12.09 -6.66 4.41
N THR A 158 -13.10 -5.79 4.29
CA THR A 158 -13.10 -4.70 3.31
C THR A 158 -11.97 -3.71 3.61
N GLY A 159 -11.66 -3.46 4.88
CA GLY A 159 -10.57 -2.58 5.30
C GLY A 159 -9.22 -3.15 4.90
N LEU A 160 -8.97 -4.43 5.22
CA LEU A 160 -7.78 -5.18 4.80
C LEU A 160 -7.58 -5.09 3.29
N PHE A 161 -8.66 -5.29 2.53
CA PHE A 161 -8.62 -5.25 1.07
C PHE A 161 -8.24 -3.85 0.55
N CYS A 162 -8.90 -2.79 1.02
CA CYS A 162 -8.58 -1.42 0.62
C CYS A 162 -7.15 -1.01 1.01
N THR A 163 -6.68 -1.41 2.20
CA THR A 163 -5.31 -1.12 2.62
C THR A 163 -4.27 -1.83 1.73
N VAL A 164 -4.50 -3.10 1.38
CA VAL A 164 -3.58 -3.83 0.47
C VAL A 164 -3.48 -3.12 -0.88
N GLN A 165 -4.58 -2.60 -1.42
CA GLN A 165 -4.55 -1.87 -2.69
C GLN A 165 -3.81 -0.53 -2.62
N LEU A 166 -3.96 0.21 -1.52
CA LEU A 166 -3.15 1.41 -1.30
C LEU A 166 -1.66 1.06 -1.22
N ILE A 167 -1.31 -0.03 -0.52
CA ILE A 167 0.08 -0.50 -0.41
C ILE A 167 0.64 -0.89 -1.78
N GLU A 168 -0.12 -1.65 -2.58
CA GLU A 168 0.27 -2.03 -3.93
C GLU A 168 0.44 -0.81 -4.84
N PHE A 169 -0.47 0.15 -4.76
CA PHE A 169 -0.34 1.42 -5.47
C PHE A 169 0.94 2.15 -5.05
N TYR A 170 1.21 2.33 -3.76
CA TYR A 170 2.44 3.00 -3.32
C TYR A 170 3.71 2.25 -3.74
N LEU A 171 3.66 0.92 -3.84
CA LEU A 171 4.76 0.12 -4.38
C LEU A 171 4.95 0.35 -5.89
N GLU A 172 3.87 0.33 -6.68
CA GLU A 172 3.88 0.64 -8.12
C GLU A 172 4.47 2.04 -8.40
N MET A 173 4.14 3.00 -7.52
CA MET A 173 4.59 4.39 -7.62
C MET A 173 6.02 4.62 -7.13
N GLY A 174 6.68 3.60 -6.57
CA GLY A 174 8.01 3.72 -5.96
C GLY A 174 8.04 4.56 -4.67
N GLN A 175 6.89 4.80 -4.04
CA GLN A 175 6.74 5.56 -2.79
C GLN A 175 7.09 4.68 -1.58
N ASN A 176 8.36 4.35 -1.44
CA ASN A 176 8.82 3.41 -0.41
C ASN A 176 8.48 3.85 1.02
N SER A 177 8.45 5.17 1.29
CA SER A 177 8.05 5.69 2.60
C SER A 177 6.58 5.44 2.90
N LEU A 178 5.69 5.68 1.94
CA LEU A 178 4.25 5.47 2.11
C LEU A 178 3.91 3.97 2.11
N TYR A 179 4.55 3.19 1.25
CA TYR A 179 4.46 1.73 1.27
C TYR A 179 4.79 1.19 2.66
N LEU A 180 5.92 1.61 3.25
CA LEU A 180 6.31 1.22 4.60
C LEU A 180 5.29 1.69 5.63
N ILE A 181 4.82 2.93 5.51
CA ILE A 181 3.84 3.50 6.43
C ILE A 181 2.55 2.66 6.44
N TYR A 182 2.01 2.29 5.28
CA TYR A 182 0.77 1.52 5.20
C TYR A 182 0.96 0.01 5.46
N LEU A 183 2.13 -0.52 5.15
CA LEU A 183 2.49 -1.90 5.51
C LEU A 183 2.63 -2.05 7.03
N PHE A 184 3.33 -1.10 7.66
CA PHE A 184 3.82 -1.21 9.02
C PHE A 184 4.14 0.17 9.61
N VAL A 185 3.33 0.65 10.56
CA VAL A 185 3.77 1.72 11.47
C VAL A 185 3.55 1.31 12.89
N PHE A 186 4.64 1.52 13.62
CA PHE A 186 4.70 1.34 15.04
C PHE A 186 4.77 2.71 15.75
N ASP A 187 5.10 3.85 15.12
CA ASP A 187 5.27 5.15 15.83
C ASP A 187 3.98 5.99 16.01
N PHE A 188 3.86 6.63 17.18
CA PHE A 188 2.79 7.55 17.57
C PHE A 188 3.28 9.02 17.65
N SER A 189 4.59 9.28 17.49
CA SER A 189 5.19 10.54 17.98
C SER A 189 5.66 11.55 16.94
N PHE A 190 5.89 11.17 15.67
CA PHE A 190 6.30 12.14 14.62
C PHE A 190 5.20 12.47 13.59
N PHE A 191 4.19 11.61 13.46
CA PHE A 191 2.98 11.84 12.65
C PHE A 191 1.74 11.87 13.55
N SER A 192 1.74 12.78 14.53
CA SER A 192 0.70 12.97 15.55
C SER A 192 -0.69 13.35 15.00
N LEU A 193 -0.90 13.31 13.68
CA LEU A 193 -2.13 13.69 12.99
C LEU A 193 -2.73 12.57 12.12
N ASN A 194 -2.06 11.42 11.95
CA ASN A 194 -2.63 10.27 11.25
C ASN A 194 -3.64 9.55 12.15
N LYS A 195 -4.87 10.06 12.15
CA LYS A 195 -6.00 9.61 12.97
C LYS A 195 -6.52 8.20 12.60
N ASN A 196 -5.99 7.59 11.54
CA ASN A 196 -6.45 6.33 10.97
C ASN A 196 -5.65 5.13 11.52
N LYS A 197 -6.24 4.54 12.55
CA LYS A 197 -5.67 3.69 13.62
C LYS A 197 -5.19 2.28 13.23
N TYR A 198 -5.28 1.84 11.98
CA TYR A 198 -5.00 0.45 11.62
C TYR A 198 -4.51 0.37 10.17
N LYS A 199 -3.21 0.12 9.94
CA LYS A 199 -2.67 0.06 8.56
C LYS A 199 -2.82 -1.34 7.97
N LEU A 200 -1.86 -2.28 8.01
CA LEU A 200 -2.15 -3.67 7.60
C LEU A 200 -1.91 -4.71 8.69
N TYR A 201 -0.76 -4.62 9.35
CA TYR A 201 -0.39 -5.56 10.40
C TYR A 201 -1.39 -5.51 11.58
N ASP A 202 -1.83 -4.33 12.02
CA ASP A 202 -2.84 -4.22 13.09
C ASP A 202 -4.22 -4.75 12.67
N LEU A 203 -4.63 -4.52 11.42
CA LEU A 203 -5.87 -5.09 10.90
C LEU A 203 -5.82 -6.61 10.93
N ASN A 204 -4.71 -7.22 10.49
CA ASN A 204 -4.53 -8.66 10.53
C ASN A 204 -4.54 -9.21 11.97
N ILE A 205 -3.91 -8.52 12.93
CA ILE A 205 -3.97 -8.90 14.34
C ILE A 205 -5.40 -8.82 14.88
N SER A 206 -6.15 -7.75 14.55
CA SER A 206 -7.54 -7.56 14.98
C SER A 206 -8.50 -8.60 14.36
N ALA A 207 -8.22 -9.03 13.13
CA ALA A 207 -8.96 -10.07 12.43
C ALA A 207 -8.62 -11.49 12.93
N GLY A 208 -7.57 -11.65 13.75
CA GLY A 208 -7.07 -12.97 14.16
C GLY A 208 -6.24 -13.69 13.09
N ASN A 209 -5.85 -12.99 12.02
CA ASN A 209 -5.04 -13.52 10.93
C ASN A 209 -3.54 -13.49 11.27
N TRP A 210 -3.10 -14.35 12.20
CA TRP A 210 -1.72 -14.34 12.72
C TRP A 210 -0.66 -14.56 11.63
N VAL A 211 -0.95 -15.41 10.66
CA VAL A 211 -0.04 -15.78 9.56
C VAL A 211 0.17 -14.59 8.62
N GLU A 212 -0.91 -13.95 8.18
CA GLU A 212 -0.85 -12.77 7.30
C GLU A 212 -0.19 -11.58 8.01
N ALA A 213 -0.41 -11.48 9.33
CA ALA A 213 0.28 -10.51 10.16
C ALA A 213 1.81 -10.75 10.13
N ALA A 214 2.26 -12.01 10.24
CA ALA A 214 3.67 -12.38 10.13
C ALA A 214 4.25 -12.17 8.72
N ILE A 215 3.48 -12.45 7.66
CA ILE A 215 3.89 -12.18 6.27
C ILE A 215 4.06 -10.67 6.03
N THR A 216 3.20 -9.85 6.64
CA THR A 216 3.34 -8.38 6.60
C THR A 216 4.68 -7.94 7.21
N LEU A 217 5.07 -8.52 8.35
CA LEU A 217 6.37 -8.30 8.96
C LEU A 217 7.54 -8.85 8.12
N GLN A 218 7.35 -9.98 7.44
CA GLN A 218 8.36 -10.55 6.54
C GLN A 218 8.67 -9.59 5.38
N ARG A 219 7.64 -8.96 4.82
CA ARG A 219 7.84 -7.91 3.80
C ARG A 219 8.65 -6.75 4.35
N HIS A 220 8.44 -6.36 5.61
CA HIS A 220 9.24 -5.33 6.28
C HIS A 220 10.69 -5.78 6.57
N SER A 221 10.89 -7.00 7.09
CA SER A 221 12.23 -7.53 7.41
C SER A 221 13.12 -7.69 6.18
N SER A 222 12.51 -7.98 5.02
CA SER A 222 13.20 -8.08 3.74
C SER A 222 13.85 -6.76 3.28
N LEU A 223 13.35 -5.62 3.79
CA LEU A 223 13.90 -4.29 3.51
C LEU A 223 15.07 -3.90 4.43
N LEU A 224 15.33 -4.68 5.48
CA LEU A 224 16.38 -4.46 6.45
C LEU A 224 17.59 -5.34 6.16
N ASN A 225 18.78 -4.81 6.41
CA ASN A 225 20.02 -5.56 6.34
C ASN A 225 20.57 -5.86 7.74
N TRP A 226 21.36 -6.92 7.86
CA TRP A 226 22.09 -7.26 9.09
C TRP A 226 23.32 -6.37 9.25
N THR A 227 23.10 -5.05 9.36
CA THR A 227 24.17 -4.04 9.48
C THR A 227 24.00 -3.20 10.73
N ASN A 228 25.10 -2.61 11.18
CA ASN A 228 25.15 -1.65 12.30
C ASN A 228 24.68 -0.24 11.90
N GLU A 229 24.25 -0.07 10.64
CA GLU A 229 23.76 1.22 10.16
C GLU A 229 22.47 1.59 10.88
N ARG A 230 22.22 2.90 11.02
CA ARG A 230 20.94 3.37 11.54
C ARG A 230 19.83 3.00 10.55
N PRO A 231 18.68 2.48 11.01
CA PRO A 231 17.54 2.28 10.14
C PRO A 231 17.08 3.63 9.56
N SER A 232 16.62 3.62 8.31
CA SER A 232 15.98 4.81 7.72
C SER A 232 14.82 5.25 8.61
N LYS A 233 14.55 6.56 8.66
CA LYS A 233 13.44 7.14 9.44
C LYS A 233 12.09 6.49 9.08
N TYR A 234 11.93 6.01 7.85
CA TYR A 234 10.71 5.34 7.36
C TYR A 234 10.63 3.85 7.71
N LEU A 235 11.75 3.21 8.06
CA LEU A 235 11.80 1.82 8.50
C LEU A 235 11.50 1.68 9.99
N TYR A 236 11.53 2.80 10.71
CA TYR A 236 11.32 2.88 12.13
C TYR A 236 9.84 3.15 12.43
N GLY A 237 9.23 2.26 13.20
CA GLY A 237 8.06 2.60 13.97
C GLY A 237 8.24 2.09 15.40
N ALA A 238 7.79 2.84 16.40
CA ALA A 238 7.91 2.48 17.82
C ALA A 238 6.57 2.14 18.52
N ARG A 239 6.04 0.90 18.45
CA ARG A 239 4.74 0.53 19.10
C ARG A 239 4.84 0.56 20.60
N LYS A 240 6.06 0.59 21.12
CA LYS A 240 6.27 0.78 22.53
C LYS A 240 6.96 2.11 22.64
N GLN A 241 6.21 3.09 23.15
CA GLN A 241 6.78 4.20 23.91
C GLN A 241 7.96 3.61 24.69
N ASN A 242 9.19 4.01 24.35
CA ASN A 242 10.49 3.64 24.94
C ASN A 242 11.40 2.60 24.24
N LEU A 243 11.05 2.01 23.09
CA LEU A 243 12.02 1.16 22.35
C LEU A 243 12.65 1.91 21.17
N VAL A 244 13.85 2.45 21.38
CA VAL A 244 14.68 3.05 20.32
C VAL A 244 15.73 2.07 19.82
N PHE A 245 15.46 1.49 18.65
CA PHE A 245 16.44 0.69 17.92
C PHE A 245 17.48 1.60 17.27
N THR A 246 18.73 1.46 17.71
CA THR A 246 19.86 2.26 17.22
C THR A 246 20.47 1.70 15.93
N THR A 247 20.23 0.42 15.61
CA THR A 247 20.80 -0.29 14.44
C THR A 247 19.74 -1.06 13.67
N GLN A 248 19.95 -1.23 12.35
CA GLN A 248 19.09 -2.04 11.48
C GLN A 248 19.05 -3.50 11.94
N MET A 249 20.18 -4.06 12.36
CA MET A 249 20.23 -5.42 12.87
C MET A 249 19.36 -5.63 14.12
N ALA A 250 19.31 -4.69 15.06
CA ALA A 250 18.51 -4.83 16.28
C ALA A 250 17.01 -4.75 15.97
N LEU A 251 16.62 -3.88 15.05
CA LEU A 251 15.25 -3.81 14.54
C LEU A 251 14.87 -5.11 13.81
N LYS A 252 15.75 -5.61 12.94
CA LYS A 252 15.52 -6.85 12.18
C LYS A 252 15.42 -8.06 13.10
N GLU A 253 16.29 -8.17 14.11
CA GLU A 253 16.21 -9.21 15.15
C GLU A 253 14.83 -9.18 15.83
N TYR A 254 14.38 -8.01 16.28
CA TYR A 254 13.08 -7.85 16.92
C TYR A 254 11.93 -8.32 16.01
N ILE A 255 11.94 -7.90 14.74
CA ILE A 255 10.90 -8.27 13.77
C ILE A 255 10.91 -9.78 13.52
N CYS A 256 12.07 -10.39 13.32
CA CYS A 256 12.19 -11.84 13.10
C CYS A 256 11.69 -12.63 14.33
N VAL A 257 11.97 -12.17 15.55
CA VAL A 257 11.46 -12.81 16.78
C VAL A 257 9.93 -12.69 16.88
N GLU A 258 9.35 -11.53 16.57
CA GLU A 258 7.90 -11.35 16.56
C GLU A 258 7.23 -12.16 15.44
N MET A 259 7.83 -12.22 14.25
CA MET A 259 7.38 -13.07 13.14
C MET A 259 7.29 -14.54 13.55
N ALA A 260 8.35 -15.09 14.16
CA ALA A 260 8.38 -16.48 14.57
C ALA A 260 7.25 -16.81 15.57
N LYS A 261 6.98 -15.91 16.53
CA LYS A 261 5.87 -16.06 17.49
C LYS A 261 4.50 -16.06 16.80
N LEU A 262 4.31 -15.18 15.81
CA LEU A 262 3.05 -15.10 15.07
C LEU A 262 2.83 -16.32 14.18
N PHE A 263 3.87 -16.81 13.51
CA PHE A 263 3.79 -18.05 12.73
C PHE A 263 3.48 -19.26 13.62
N GLU A 264 4.09 -19.34 14.81
CA GLU A 264 3.77 -20.39 15.78
C GLU A 264 2.30 -20.32 16.23
N LYS A 265 1.80 -19.11 16.54
CA LYS A 265 0.41 -18.90 16.93
C LYS A 265 -0.58 -19.21 15.82
N GLY A 266 -0.21 -18.93 14.57
CA GLY A 266 -0.99 -19.26 13.38
C GLY A 266 -0.85 -20.72 12.91
N GLN A 267 -0.14 -21.59 13.65
CA GLN A 267 0.11 -23.00 13.30
C GLN A 267 0.85 -23.21 11.97
N HIS A 268 1.57 -22.19 11.48
CA HIS A 268 2.48 -22.30 10.33
C HIS A 268 3.92 -22.50 10.81
N TRP A 269 4.16 -23.66 11.43
CA TRP A 269 5.42 -23.97 12.10
C TRP A 269 6.62 -24.07 11.15
N GLU A 270 6.41 -24.46 9.90
CA GLU A 270 7.49 -24.54 8.90
C GLU A 270 8.13 -23.16 8.65
N LEU A 271 7.31 -22.12 8.50
CA LEU A 271 7.78 -20.73 8.33
C LEU A 271 8.39 -20.16 9.63
N ALA A 272 7.86 -20.57 10.80
CA ALA A 272 8.46 -20.21 12.08
C ALA A 272 9.89 -20.79 12.19
N ILE A 273 10.08 -22.06 11.79
CA ILE A 273 11.39 -22.72 11.79
C ILE A 273 12.33 -22.04 10.79
N GLU A 274 11.86 -21.70 9.59
CA GLU A 274 12.66 -20.98 8.59
C GLU A 274 13.14 -19.62 9.13
N THR A 275 12.24 -18.84 9.73
CA THR A 275 12.58 -17.57 10.39
C THR A 275 13.59 -17.77 11.52
N ASN A 276 13.43 -18.81 12.33
CA ASN A 276 14.37 -19.15 13.40
C ASN A 276 15.75 -19.58 12.86
N ARG A 277 15.83 -20.22 11.69
CA ARG A 277 17.11 -20.60 11.07
C ARG A 277 17.92 -19.37 10.67
N GLU A 278 17.28 -18.33 10.15
CA GLU A 278 17.95 -17.06 9.89
C GLU A 278 18.53 -16.46 11.17
N LEU A 279 17.75 -16.43 12.26
CA LEU A 279 18.20 -15.95 13.57
C LEU A 279 19.33 -16.80 14.17
N ILE A 280 19.25 -18.13 14.03
CA ILE A 280 20.30 -19.06 14.47
C ILE A 280 21.64 -18.72 13.82
N ASN A 281 21.65 -18.56 12.48
CA ASN A 281 22.86 -18.21 11.75
C ASN A 281 23.44 -16.87 12.23
N VAL A 282 22.58 -15.89 12.50
CA VAL A 282 22.99 -14.58 13.00
C VAL A 282 23.53 -14.65 14.44
N TYR A 283 22.91 -15.43 15.33
CA TYR A 283 23.41 -15.64 16.69
C TYR A 283 24.72 -16.42 16.74
N GLU A 284 24.96 -17.33 15.80
CA GLU A 284 26.20 -18.10 15.70
C GLU A 284 27.35 -17.28 15.09
N THR A 285 27.08 -16.48 14.04
CA THR A 285 28.13 -15.85 13.23
C THR A 285 28.36 -14.37 13.52
N ILE A 286 27.33 -13.63 13.95
CA ILE A 286 27.38 -12.16 14.10
C ILE A 286 27.36 -11.77 15.58
N PHE A 287 26.36 -12.21 16.34
CA PHE A 287 26.19 -11.80 17.74
C PHE A 287 26.96 -12.66 18.75
N PHE A 288 27.28 -13.92 18.38
CA PHE A 288 27.87 -14.92 19.29
C PHE A 288 27.07 -15.12 20.60
N ASP A 289 25.73 -14.99 20.52
CA ASP A 289 24.82 -15.19 21.66
C ASP A 289 24.35 -16.65 21.73
N TYR A 290 25.18 -17.48 22.35
CA TYR A 290 24.92 -18.91 22.46
C TYR A 290 23.74 -19.25 23.40
N ILE A 291 23.35 -18.34 24.30
CA ILE A 291 22.21 -18.54 25.19
C ILE A 291 20.93 -18.49 24.36
N LYS A 292 20.71 -17.40 23.61
CA LYS A 292 19.55 -17.27 22.70
C LYS A 292 19.56 -18.34 21.61
N LEU A 293 20.75 -18.70 21.11
CA LEU A 293 20.90 -19.79 20.15
C LEU A 293 20.34 -21.11 20.72
N SER A 294 20.74 -21.46 21.95
CA SER A 294 20.29 -22.70 22.60
C SER A 294 18.76 -22.73 22.79
N GLU A 295 18.15 -21.59 23.11
CA GLU A 295 16.70 -21.46 23.24
C GLU A 295 15.98 -21.62 21.91
N LEU A 296 16.50 -21.02 20.83
CA LEU A 296 15.93 -21.18 19.49
C LEU A 296 16.02 -22.62 18.98
N LEU A 297 17.13 -23.31 19.25
CA LEU A 297 17.28 -24.72 18.89
C LEU A 297 16.26 -25.62 19.61
N LYS A 298 16.05 -25.38 20.92
CA LYS A 298 15.00 -26.08 21.70
C LYS A 298 13.60 -25.78 21.15
N LYS A 299 13.33 -24.53 20.77
CA LYS A 299 12.05 -24.15 20.13
C LYS A 299 11.87 -24.86 18.79
N ASN A 300 12.89 -24.89 17.93
CA ASN A 300 12.81 -25.61 16.66
C ASN A 300 12.53 -27.10 16.87
N ALA A 301 13.18 -27.75 17.85
CA ALA A 301 12.86 -29.13 18.21
C ALA A 301 11.39 -29.31 18.57
N SER A 302 10.84 -28.43 19.43
CA SER A 302 9.41 -28.46 19.77
C SER A 302 8.51 -28.24 18.55
N LEU A 303 8.86 -27.31 17.65
CA LEU A 303 8.08 -27.04 16.43
C LEU A 303 8.08 -28.25 15.48
N TYR A 304 9.21 -28.94 15.31
CA TYR A 304 9.25 -30.19 14.53
C TYR A 304 8.34 -31.27 15.13
N GLU A 305 8.30 -31.39 16.46
CA GLU A 305 7.37 -32.30 17.11
C GLU A 305 5.91 -31.92 16.87
N LYS A 306 5.57 -30.63 16.95
CA LYS A 306 4.22 -30.13 16.66
C LYS A 306 3.78 -30.48 15.24
N ILE A 307 4.66 -30.29 14.23
CA ILE A 307 4.35 -30.62 12.82
C ILE A 307 3.90 -32.07 12.64
N ILE A 308 4.48 -33.01 13.39
CA ILE A 308 4.17 -34.43 13.28
C ILE A 308 2.98 -34.83 14.17
N LYS A 309 2.91 -34.28 15.38
CA LYS A 309 1.99 -34.75 16.43
C LYS A 309 0.65 -34.03 16.44
N GLU A 310 0.61 -32.76 16.08
CA GLU A 310 -0.60 -31.94 16.14
C GLU A 310 -1.34 -31.94 14.79
N LEU A 311 -2.66 -32.15 14.84
CA LEU A 311 -3.51 -32.10 13.66
C LEU A 311 -3.76 -30.65 13.24
N ARG A 312 -3.43 -30.33 11.97
CA ARG A 312 -3.79 -29.05 11.35
C ARG A 312 -5.17 -29.17 10.71
N LEU A 313 -6.03 -28.20 11.01
CA LEU A 313 -7.34 -28.11 10.39
C LEU A 313 -7.20 -27.60 8.95
N GLU A 314 -7.81 -28.31 8.00
CA GLU A 314 -7.82 -27.89 6.60
C GLU A 314 -8.67 -26.61 6.43
N CYS A 315 -8.20 -25.73 5.55
CA CYS A 315 -8.91 -24.52 5.14
C CYS A 315 -9.46 -24.73 3.73
N ASN A 316 -10.73 -24.42 3.53
CA ASN A 316 -11.32 -24.42 2.19
C ASN A 316 -10.95 -23.15 1.43
N TYR A 317 -10.94 -23.22 0.10
CA TYR A 317 -10.72 -22.06 -0.77
C TYR A 317 -11.95 -21.85 -1.63
N PHE A 318 -12.40 -20.60 -1.75
CA PHE A 318 -13.61 -20.22 -2.48
C PHE A 318 -13.26 -19.21 -3.57
N LEU A 319 -13.69 -19.45 -4.81
CA LEU A 319 -13.46 -18.53 -5.92
C LEU A 319 -14.61 -17.55 -6.02
N ILE A 320 -14.35 -16.26 -5.85
CA ILE A 320 -15.37 -15.21 -5.85
C ILE A 320 -15.11 -14.23 -6.97
N ALA A 321 -16.09 -14.02 -7.83
CA ALA A 321 -16.04 -13.10 -8.95
C ALA A 321 -17.02 -11.95 -8.73
N PHE A 322 -16.54 -10.72 -8.84
CA PHE A 322 -17.34 -9.51 -8.68
C PHE A 322 -17.69 -8.93 -10.05
N TYR A 323 -18.96 -8.57 -10.24
CA TYR A 323 -19.50 -8.07 -11.50
C TYR A 323 -20.42 -6.86 -11.30
N GLY A 324 -20.69 -6.14 -12.39
CA GLY A 324 -21.66 -5.05 -12.45
C GLY A 324 -21.05 -3.64 -12.48
N LYS A 325 -21.77 -2.70 -13.10
CA LYS A 325 -21.30 -1.32 -13.33
C LYS A 325 -21.22 -0.46 -12.06
N LYS A 326 -22.08 -0.72 -11.07
CA LYS A 326 -22.04 -0.04 -9.76
C LYS A 326 -21.05 -0.68 -8.78
N CYS A 327 -20.33 -1.72 -9.19
CA CYS A 327 -19.27 -2.30 -8.40
C CYS A 327 -18.12 -1.29 -8.30
N PRO A 328 -17.48 -1.13 -7.12
CA PRO A 328 -16.31 -0.29 -7.02
C PRO A 328 -15.24 -0.72 -8.04
N SER A 329 -14.59 0.24 -8.69
CA SER A 329 -13.60 0.01 -9.76
C SER A 329 -12.51 -1.00 -9.36
N TYR A 330 -12.25 -1.09 -8.06
CA TYR A 330 -11.26 -1.96 -7.49
C TYR A 330 -11.66 -3.45 -7.41
N LEU A 331 -12.96 -3.76 -7.35
CA LEU A 331 -13.53 -5.13 -7.39
C LEU A 331 -14.10 -5.48 -8.78
N ALA A 332 -14.57 -4.49 -9.53
CA ALA A 332 -15.29 -4.69 -10.78
C ALA A 332 -14.53 -5.61 -11.75
N ASN A 333 -15.20 -6.69 -12.17
CA ASN A 333 -14.74 -7.66 -13.15
C ASN A 333 -13.47 -8.43 -12.77
N LYS A 334 -13.20 -8.54 -11.47
CA LYS A 334 -12.09 -9.32 -10.93
C LYS A 334 -12.57 -10.58 -10.23
N LYS A 335 -11.72 -11.60 -10.25
CA LYS A 335 -11.90 -12.86 -9.53
C LYS A 335 -10.85 -12.97 -8.43
N PHE A 336 -11.26 -13.41 -7.26
CA PHE A 336 -10.42 -13.56 -6.08
C PHE A 336 -10.61 -14.95 -5.48
N ILE A 337 -9.53 -15.49 -4.91
CA ILE A 337 -9.59 -16.73 -4.16
C ILE A 337 -9.56 -16.36 -2.69
N PHE A 338 -10.63 -16.67 -1.97
CA PHE A 338 -10.72 -16.46 -0.53
C PHE A 338 -10.32 -17.73 0.19
N ARG A 339 -9.37 -17.62 1.12
CA ARG A 339 -9.07 -18.67 2.09
C ARG A 339 -10.11 -18.61 3.20
N GLY A 340 -10.84 -19.70 3.41
CA GLY A 340 -11.78 -19.86 4.52
C GLY A 340 -11.07 -20.05 5.85
N GLN A 341 -11.80 -19.83 6.94
CA GLN A 341 -11.35 -20.14 8.28
C GLN A 341 -11.25 -21.67 8.48
N PRO A 342 -10.49 -22.15 9.49
CA PRO A 342 -10.40 -23.57 9.78
C PRO A 342 -11.77 -24.22 9.95
N LEU A 343 -12.05 -25.30 9.22
CA LEU A 343 -13.35 -26.01 9.18
C LEU A 343 -14.55 -25.17 8.72
N GLU A 344 -14.31 -24.03 8.05
CA GLU A 344 -15.41 -23.19 7.56
C GLU A 344 -16.15 -23.87 6.40
N SER A 345 -17.44 -24.12 6.60
CA SER A 345 -18.33 -24.61 5.57
C SER A 345 -18.71 -23.51 4.57
N TRP A 346 -19.15 -23.90 3.37
CA TRP A 346 -19.66 -22.95 2.39
C TRP A 346 -20.82 -22.10 2.95
N ALA A 347 -21.75 -22.69 3.69
CA ALA A 347 -22.91 -21.98 4.24
C ALA A 347 -22.50 -20.89 5.23
N THR A 348 -21.55 -21.20 6.13
CA THR A 348 -21.01 -20.25 7.10
C THR A 348 -20.19 -19.16 6.43
N PHE A 349 -19.38 -19.53 5.43
CA PHE A 349 -18.63 -18.56 4.63
C PHE A 349 -19.56 -17.57 3.91
N LYS A 350 -20.60 -18.08 3.25
CA LYS A 350 -21.57 -17.26 2.51
C LYS A 350 -22.27 -16.25 3.43
N GLN A 351 -22.66 -16.67 4.63
CA GLN A 351 -23.28 -15.77 5.61
C GLN A 351 -22.32 -14.67 6.06
N ARG A 352 -21.07 -15.02 6.40
CA ARG A 352 -20.03 -14.04 6.77
C ARG A 352 -19.75 -13.07 5.61
N PHE A 353 -19.58 -13.60 4.41
CA PHE A 353 -19.30 -12.81 3.22
C PHE A 353 -20.43 -11.82 2.90
N LEU A 354 -21.70 -12.25 2.97
CA LEU A 354 -22.85 -11.37 2.77
C LEU A 354 -23.00 -10.33 3.88
N ALA A 355 -22.55 -10.62 5.11
CA ALA A 355 -22.51 -9.64 6.18
C ALA A 355 -21.44 -8.55 5.92
N SER A 356 -20.30 -8.93 5.35
CA SER A 356 -19.24 -8.00 4.93
C SER A 356 -19.62 -7.18 3.68
N PHE A 357 -20.38 -7.80 2.76
CA PHE A 357 -20.75 -7.26 1.44
C PHE A 357 -22.28 -7.21 1.24
N SER A 358 -23.00 -6.56 2.17
CA SER A 358 -24.48 -6.51 2.15
C SER A 358 -25.09 -5.88 0.90
N ASP A 359 -24.32 -5.04 0.21
CA ASP A 359 -24.72 -4.35 -1.02
C ASP A 359 -24.71 -5.24 -2.27
N PHE A 360 -24.13 -6.44 -2.19
CA PHE A 360 -23.93 -7.32 -3.35
C PHE A 360 -25.01 -8.39 -3.45
N LYS A 361 -25.56 -8.57 -4.64
CA LYS A 361 -26.49 -9.66 -4.95
C LYS A 361 -25.73 -10.92 -5.35
N PHE A 362 -26.07 -12.03 -4.72
CA PHE A 362 -25.39 -13.31 -4.91
C PHE A 362 -25.98 -14.10 -6.08
N ILE A 363 -25.12 -14.67 -6.93
CA ILE A 363 -25.48 -15.49 -8.09
C ILE A 363 -24.86 -16.87 -7.93
N GLU A 364 -25.71 -17.89 -7.84
CA GLU A 364 -25.31 -19.30 -7.67
C GLU A 364 -25.10 -20.02 -9.01
N SER A 365 -25.58 -19.46 -10.13
CA SER A 365 -25.49 -20.12 -11.43
C SER A 365 -24.16 -19.84 -12.13
N MET A 366 -23.44 -20.90 -12.49
CA MET A 366 -22.29 -20.88 -13.40
C MET A 366 -22.69 -20.68 -14.88
N GLU A 367 -23.98 -20.80 -15.20
CA GLU A 367 -24.48 -20.81 -16.59
C GLU A 367 -24.52 -19.40 -17.21
N ILE A 368 -24.53 -18.36 -16.37
CA ILE A 368 -24.56 -16.97 -16.85
C ILE A 368 -23.15 -16.56 -17.26
N THR A 369 -23.00 -16.11 -18.51
CA THR A 369 -21.71 -15.71 -19.04
C THR A 369 -21.20 -14.44 -18.35
N SER A 370 -19.88 -14.36 -18.15
CA SER A 370 -19.25 -13.20 -17.51
C SER A 370 -19.54 -11.88 -18.24
N GLU A 371 -19.81 -11.91 -19.56
CA GLU A 371 -20.10 -10.72 -20.37
C GLU A 371 -21.51 -10.17 -20.13
N GLU A 372 -22.49 -11.01 -19.81
CA GLU A 372 -23.84 -10.60 -19.45
C GLU A 372 -23.88 -9.99 -18.04
N LEU A 373 -23.13 -10.60 -17.11
CA LEU A 373 -22.96 -10.09 -15.73
C LEU A 373 -22.20 -8.76 -15.68
N GLN A 374 -21.28 -8.52 -16.62
CA GLN A 374 -20.55 -7.25 -16.72
C GLN A 374 -21.44 -6.07 -17.13
N LYS A 375 -22.49 -6.32 -17.92
CA LYS A 375 -23.37 -5.27 -18.44
C LYS A 375 -24.44 -4.84 -17.44
N SER A 376 -24.66 -5.60 -16.36
CA SER A 376 -25.67 -5.31 -15.35
C SER A 376 -25.37 -4.00 -14.60
N GLU A 377 -26.42 -3.29 -14.21
CA GLU A 377 -26.29 -2.10 -13.37
C GLU A 377 -26.06 -2.45 -11.89
N ASP A 378 -26.56 -3.59 -11.44
CA ASP A 378 -26.47 -4.02 -10.04
C ASP A 378 -25.09 -4.56 -9.69
N LYS A 379 -24.73 -4.49 -8.39
CA LYS A 379 -23.54 -5.11 -7.80
C LYS A 379 -23.77 -6.62 -7.66
N LEU A 380 -23.03 -7.43 -8.39
CA LEU A 380 -23.23 -8.89 -8.45
C LEU A 380 -21.98 -9.64 -7.96
N VAL A 381 -22.19 -10.77 -7.29
CA VAL A 381 -21.13 -11.70 -6.89
C VAL A 381 -21.49 -13.11 -7.33
N GLN A 382 -20.57 -13.76 -8.05
CA GLN A 382 -20.64 -15.17 -8.43
C GLN A 382 -19.60 -15.96 -7.65
N VAL A 383 -19.93 -17.17 -7.22
CA VAL A 383 -18.99 -18.04 -6.49
C VAL A 383 -18.88 -19.41 -7.12
N GLY A 384 -17.67 -19.96 -7.13
CA GLY A 384 -17.32 -21.29 -7.62
C GLY A 384 -16.32 -22.03 -6.78
#